data_AF-A0A6A6LUX7-F1
#
_entry.id   AF-A0A6A6LUX7-F1
#
_cell.length_a   1.000
_cell.length_b   1.000
_cell.length_c   1.000
_cell.angle_alpha   90.00
_cell.angle_beta   90.00
_cell.angle_gamma   90.00
#
_symmetry.space_group_name_H-M   'P 1'
#
loop_
_entity.id
_entity.type
_entity.pdbx_description
1 polymer ?
#
loop_
_entity_poly.entity_id
_entity_poly.type
_entity_poly.pdbx_seq_one_letter_code
_entity_poly.pdbx_strand_id
1 'polypeptide(L)'
;MAEDEDNQQGQGEGLKYLGFVQDAAAYSVTTFSNVYLYAKDKSGPLQPGVDIIEGPVKNVAVPLYNRFSYIPNGALKFVDRTDASNQVVSVDRAAPEAARSLASPLPEQTKIPSKVLYGDN
;
A
#
# COMPACT_ATOMS: atom_id res chain seq x y z
N MET A 1 -7.16 7.47 37.71
CA MET A 1 -7.88 6.23 37.39
C MET A 1 -8.93 6.52 36.33
N ALA A 2 -8.71 6.35 35.02
CA ALA A 2 -7.73 5.46 34.37
C ALA A 2 -7.85 4.02 34.93
N GLU A 3 -8.11 3.00 34.12
CA GLU A 3 -7.14 2.01 33.64
C GLU A 3 -8.03 0.80 33.22
N ASP A 4 -8.00 0.15 32.05
CA ASP A 4 -7.22 0.35 30.81
C ASP A 4 -7.97 -0.18 29.55
N GLU A 5 -7.36 0.10 28.39
CA GLU A 5 -7.49 -0.35 26.98
C GLU A 5 -8.37 -1.59 26.59
N ASP A 6 -9.30 -1.38 25.63
CA ASP A 6 -9.89 -2.47 24.82
C ASP A 6 -8.87 -2.98 23.78
N ASN A 7 -8.14 -4.02 24.18
CA ASN A 7 -7.15 -4.72 23.37
C ASN A 7 -7.78 -5.44 22.15
N GLN A 8 -7.96 -4.72 21.04
CA GLN A 8 -8.33 -5.31 19.75
C GLN A 8 -7.15 -6.01 19.05
N GLN A 9 -6.57 -6.99 19.74
CA GLN A 9 -5.72 -8.01 19.14
C GLN A 9 -6.57 -9.02 18.37
N GLY A 10 -6.12 -9.39 17.16
CA GLY A 10 -6.41 -10.73 16.64
C GLY A 10 -7.42 -10.87 15.51
N GLN A 11 -7.59 -9.89 14.61
CA GLN A 11 -8.08 -10.21 13.27
C GLN A 11 -6.91 -10.69 12.39
N GLY A 12 -6.99 -11.92 11.91
CA GLY A 12 -5.94 -12.55 11.10
C GLY A 12 -5.61 -11.72 9.85
N GLU A 13 -4.42 -11.11 9.85
CA GLU A 13 -4.06 -10.09 8.87
C GLU A 13 -3.84 -10.70 7.47
N GLY A 14 -4.89 -10.64 6.63
CA GLY A 14 -4.78 -10.72 5.18
C GLY A 14 -4.11 -9.46 4.59
N LEU A 15 -3.80 -9.51 3.29
CA LEU A 15 -3.26 -8.35 2.57
C LEU A 15 -4.33 -7.26 2.47
N LYS A 16 -4.06 -6.06 2.99
CA LYS A 16 -5.00 -4.93 3.04
C LYS A 16 -5.10 -4.18 1.70
N TYR A 17 -4.01 -4.11 0.94
CA TYR A 17 -3.89 -3.35 -0.30
C TYR A 17 -3.50 -4.25 -1.48
N LEU A 18 -2.64 -5.26 -1.25
CA LEU A 18 -2.13 -6.19 -2.27
C LEU A 18 -2.95 -7.47 -2.43
N GLY A 19 -4.12 -7.59 -1.79
CA GLY A 19 -5.00 -8.77 -1.92
C GLY A 19 -5.34 -9.10 -3.38
N PHE A 20 -5.68 -8.08 -4.18
CA PHE A 20 -5.96 -8.26 -5.62
C PHE A 20 -4.77 -8.81 -6.42
N VAL A 21 -3.53 -8.59 -5.97
CA VAL A 21 -2.32 -9.13 -6.62
C VAL A 21 -2.22 -10.64 -6.38
N GLN A 22 -2.60 -11.11 -5.19
CA GLN A 22 -2.67 -12.54 -4.88
C GLN A 22 -3.74 -13.23 -5.74
N ASP A 23 -4.93 -12.63 -5.87
CA ASP A 23 -6.02 -13.14 -6.71
C ASP A 23 -5.65 -13.11 -8.21
N ALA A 24 -5.05 -12.02 -8.69
CA ALA A 24 -4.58 -11.90 -10.07
C ALA A 24 -3.46 -12.92 -10.38
N ALA A 25 -2.55 -13.17 -9.43
CA ALA A 25 -1.53 -14.20 -9.56
C ALA A 25 -2.17 -15.59 -9.70
N ALA A 26 -3.11 -15.96 -8.81
CA ALA A 26 -3.82 -17.24 -8.86
C ALA A 26 -4.61 -17.41 -10.17
N TYR A 27 -5.31 -16.35 -10.61
CA TYR A 27 -6.03 -16.34 -11.90
C TYR A 27 -5.08 -16.49 -13.10
N SER A 28 -3.92 -15.81 -13.08
CA SER A 28 -2.94 -15.91 -14.16
C SER A 28 -2.34 -17.31 -14.26
N VAL A 29 -1.95 -17.93 -13.14
CA VAL A 29 -1.45 -19.31 -13.08
C VAL A 29 -2.48 -20.27 -13.65
N THR A 30 -3.74 -20.17 -13.21
CA THR A 30 -4.84 -21.02 -13.71
C THR A 30 -5.05 -20.83 -15.21
N THR A 31 -5.06 -19.59 -15.69
CA THR A 31 -5.26 -19.25 -17.11
C THR A 31 -4.13 -19.79 -17.98
N PHE A 32 -2.87 -19.55 -17.60
CA PHE A 32 -1.71 -20.04 -18.34
C PHE A 32 -1.59 -21.57 -18.29
N SER A 33 -1.93 -22.21 -17.16
CA SER A 33 -1.99 -23.68 -17.08
C SER A 33 -3.02 -24.27 -18.04
N ASN A 34 -4.21 -23.65 -18.18
CA ASN A 34 -5.22 -24.09 -19.12
C ASN A 34 -4.78 -23.90 -20.59
N VAL A 35 -4.16 -22.76 -20.91
CA VAL A 35 -3.61 -22.49 -22.25
C VAL A 35 -2.48 -23.48 -22.58
N TYR A 36 -1.58 -23.74 -21.64
CA TYR A 36 -0.50 -24.73 -21.80
C TYR A 36 -1.06 -26.14 -22.02
N LEU A 37 -2.03 -26.57 -21.21
CA LEU A 37 -2.63 -27.90 -21.34
C LEU A 37 -3.35 -28.07 -22.68
N TYR A 38 -4.08 -27.05 -23.13
CA TYR A 38 -4.71 -27.04 -24.45
C TYR A 38 -3.68 -27.10 -25.58
N ALA A 39 -2.64 -26.25 -25.52
CA ALA A 39 -1.57 -26.24 -26.53
C ALA A 39 -0.82 -27.58 -26.57
N LYS A 40 -0.59 -28.21 -25.41
CA LYS A 40 0.03 -29.53 -25.28
C LYS A 40 -0.83 -30.63 -25.90
N ASP A 41 -2.12 -30.69 -25.57
CA ASP A 41 -3.08 -31.64 -26.17
C ASP A 41 -3.17 -31.49 -27.71
N LYS A 42 -3.11 -30.25 -28.22
CA LYS A 42 -3.15 -29.96 -29.66
C LYS A 42 -1.78 -29.97 -30.36
N SER A 43 -0.69 -30.29 -29.67
CA SER A 43 0.68 -30.22 -30.23
C SER A 43 1.04 -31.38 -31.17
N GLY A 44 0.22 -32.45 -31.22
CA GLY A 44 0.37 -33.55 -32.19
C GLY A 44 1.75 -34.22 -32.10
N PRO A 45 2.52 -34.32 -33.20
CA PRO A 45 3.86 -34.94 -33.20
C PRO A 45 4.87 -34.31 -32.22
N LEU A 46 4.62 -33.10 -31.72
CA LEU A 46 5.50 -32.42 -30.76
C LEU A 46 5.19 -32.76 -29.30
N GLN A 47 4.03 -33.37 -29.01
CA GLN A 47 3.60 -33.73 -27.66
C GLN A 47 4.65 -34.55 -26.88
N PRO A 48 5.29 -35.60 -27.46
CA PRO A 48 6.28 -36.40 -26.74
C PRO A 48 7.52 -35.57 -26.35
N GLY A 49 7.90 -34.58 -27.16
CA GLY A 49 9.01 -33.68 -26.85
C GLY A 49 8.71 -32.77 -25.65
N VAL A 50 7.46 -32.34 -25.51
CA VAL A 50 6.99 -31.57 -24.34
C VAL A 50 6.97 -32.45 -23.08
N ASP A 51 6.47 -33.69 -23.17
CA ASP A 51 6.44 -34.63 -22.04
C ASP A 51 7.85 -34.97 -21.52
N ILE A 52 8.81 -35.19 -22.42
CA ILE A 52 10.21 -35.52 -22.08
C ILE A 52 10.87 -34.41 -21.24
N ILE A 53 10.59 -33.13 -21.52
CA ILE A 53 11.17 -32.01 -20.76
C ILE A 53 10.37 -31.65 -19.51
N GLU A 54 9.05 -31.85 -19.52
CA GLU A 54 8.17 -31.49 -18.40
C GLU A 54 8.44 -32.36 -17.16
N GLY A 55 8.68 -33.67 -17.33
CA GLY A 55 8.95 -34.59 -16.21
C GLY A 55 10.18 -34.19 -15.37
N PRO A 56 11.38 -34.05 -15.97
CA PRO A 56 12.58 -33.60 -15.27
C PRO A 56 12.43 -32.21 -14.66
N VAL A 57 11.81 -31.26 -15.38
CA VAL A 57 11.59 -29.90 -14.89
C VAL A 57 10.66 -29.89 -13.67
N LYS A 58 9.58 -30.68 -13.67
CA LYS A 58 8.72 -30.85 -12.47
C LYS A 58 9.50 -31.43 -11.29
N ASN A 59 10.35 -32.43 -11.53
CA ASN A 59 11.11 -33.07 -10.46
C ASN A 59 12.10 -32.12 -9.75
N VAL A 60 12.62 -31.10 -10.45
CA VAL A 60 13.45 -30.05 -9.82
C VAL A 60 12.64 -28.85 -9.32
N ALA A 61 11.54 -28.49 -10.00
CA ALA A 61 10.73 -27.33 -9.66
C ALA A 61 9.80 -27.57 -8.45
N VAL A 62 9.23 -28.77 -8.30
CA VAL A 62 8.33 -29.08 -7.17
C VAL A 62 9.03 -28.96 -5.81
N PRO A 63 10.25 -29.51 -5.59
CA PRO A 63 10.99 -29.28 -4.36
C PRO A 63 11.31 -27.79 -4.10
N LEU A 64 11.64 -27.02 -5.14
CA LEU A 64 11.91 -25.59 -5.02
C LEU A 64 10.65 -24.80 -4.64
N TYR A 65 9.52 -25.06 -5.29
CA TYR A 65 8.24 -24.44 -4.96
C TYR A 65 7.82 -24.77 -3.53
N ASN A 66 7.89 -26.05 -3.13
CA ASN A 66 7.56 -26.47 -1.76
C ASN A 66 8.48 -25.80 -0.72
N ARG A 67 9.76 -25.58 -1.05
CA ARG A 67 10.74 -24.91 -0.17
C ARG A 67 10.53 -23.40 -0.04
N PHE A 68 9.91 -22.76 -1.03
CA PHE A 68 9.81 -21.30 -1.09
C PHE A 68 8.37 -20.75 -1.14
N SER A 69 7.34 -21.60 -1.16
CA SER A 69 5.92 -21.24 -1.27
C SER A 69 5.42 -20.23 -0.22
N TYR A 70 6.04 -20.20 0.96
CA TYR A 70 5.73 -19.23 2.02
C TYR A 70 6.35 -17.84 1.80
N ILE A 71 7.44 -17.75 1.02
CA ILE A 71 8.19 -16.49 0.81
C ILE A 71 7.37 -15.45 0.02
N PRO A 72 6.71 -15.76 -1.11
CA PRO A 72 5.87 -14.80 -1.82
C PRO A 72 4.80 -14.15 -0.95
N ASN A 73 4.12 -14.95 -0.11
CA ASN A 73 3.09 -14.45 0.80
C ASN A 73 3.69 -13.59 1.93
N GLY A 74 4.84 -13.97 2.48
CA GLY A 74 5.56 -13.17 3.47
C GLY A 74 6.08 -11.84 2.91
N ALA A 75 6.61 -11.86 1.69
CA ALA A 75 7.08 -10.67 0.97
C ALA A 75 5.93 -9.73 0.62
N LEU A 76 4.81 -10.25 0.08
CA LEU A 76 3.61 -9.43 -0.15
C LEU A 76 3.10 -8.82 1.16
N LYS A 77 3.02 -9.57 2.28
CA LYS A 77 2.59 -9.02 3.58
C LYS A 77 3.54 -7.96 4.14
N PHE A 78 4.85 -8.11 3.90
CA PHE A 78 5.83 -7.11 4.30
C PHE A 78 5.63 -5.80 3.51
N VAL A 79 5.56 -5.89 2.18
CA VAL A 79 5.37 -4.75 1.29
C VAL A 79 4.00 -4.08 1.53
N ASP A 80 2.92 -4.87 1.64
CA ASP A 80 1.56 -4.41 1.96
C ASP A 80 1.48 -3.57 3.25
N ARG A 81 2.25 -3.97 4.28
CA ARG A 81 2.37 -3.22 5.54
C ARG A 81 3.30 -2.02 5.43
N THR A 82 4.39 -2.11 4.67
CA THR A 82 5.34 -1.02 4.47
C THR A 82 4.74 0.11 3.63
N ASP A 83 4.08 -0.18 2.51
CA ASP A 83 3.44 0.82 1.64
C ASP A 83 2.28 1.55 2.34
N ALA A 84 1.59 0.86 3.26
CA ALA A 84 0.60 1.48 4.15
C ALA A 84 1.25 2.48 5.13
N SER A 85 2.43 2.14 5.66
CA SER A 85 3.18 2.98 6.60
C SER A 85 3.92 4.14 5.94
N ASN A 86 4.35 3.99 4.68
CA ASN A 86 5.16 5.00 4.00
C ASN A 86 4.35 6.15 3.38
N GLN A 87 3.01 6.01 3.30
CA GLN A 87 2.11 7.04 2.77
C GLN A 87 1.57 8.03 3.80
N VAL A 88 1.93 7.90 5.10
CA VAL A 88 1.50 8.82 6.18
C VAL A 88 2.49 9.93 6.53
N VAL A 89 3.52 10.18 5.71
CA VAL A 89 4.22 11.47 5.72
C VAL A 89 3.41 12.48 4.90
N SER A 90 2.22 12.82 5.42
CA SER A 90 1.53 14.04 5.00
C SER A 90 2.39 15.23 5.40
N VAL A 91 2.82 16.01 4.40
CA VAL A 91 3.62 17.22 4.59
C VAL A 91 2.74 18.33 5.17
N ASP A 92 2.46 18.27 6.47
CA ASP A 92 1.66 19.26 7.21
C ASP A 92 2.29 19.64 8.58
N ARG A 93 3.60 19.88 8.59
CA ARG A 93 4.27 20.55 9.73
C ARG A 93 5.61 21.22 9.37
N ALA A 94 5.65 22.08 8.36
CA ALA A 94 6.84 22.91 8.10
C ALA A 94 6.55 24.22 7.33
N ALA A 95 5.48 24.96 7.67
CA ALA A 95 5.46 26.40 7.42
C ALA A 95 6.13 27.08 8.64
N PRO A 96 7.40 27.54 8.54
CA PRO A 96 8.08 28.15 9.67
C PRO A 96 7.39 29.46 10.09
N GLU A 97 7.44 29.79 11.39
CA GLU A 97 6.72 30.91 12.00
C GLU A 97 7.01 32.28 11.35
N ALA A 98 8.14 32.41 10.65
CA ALA A 98 8.48 33.55 9.80
C ALA A 98 7.36 33.95 8.81
N ALA A 99 6.56 33.00 8.33
CA ALA A 99 5.45 33.28 7.41
C ALA A 99 4.26 34.00 8.08
N ARG A 100 4.11 33.92 9.42
CA ARG A 100 3.04 34.63 10.15
C ARG A 100 3.37 36.11 10.38
N SER A 101 4.64 36.45 10.63
CA SER A 101 5.04 37.84 10.93
C SER A 101 4.83 38.81 9.77
N LEU A 102 4.85 38.32 8.52
CA LEU A 102 4.57 39.12 7.32
C LEU A 102 3.07 39.30 7.05
N ALA A 103 2.20 38.51 7.69
CA ALA A 103 0.74 38.63 7.63
C ALA A 103 0.18 39.49 8.79
N SER A 104 0.99 40.40 9.34
CA SER A 104 0.50 41.47 10.20
C SER A 104 -0.51 42.31 9.41
N PRO A 105 -1.77 42.48 9.86
CA PRO A 105 -2.70 43.35 9.16
C PRO A 105 -2.14 44.78 9.16
N LEU A 106 -2.07 45.38 7.97
CA LEU A 106 -1.86 46.82 7.83
C LEU A 106 -2.92 47.54 8.68
N PRO A 107 -2.56 48.52 9.52
CA PRO A 107 -3.54 49.25 10.32
C PRO A 107 -4.46 50.04 9.39
N GLU A 108 -5.68 49.52 9.23
CA GLU A 108 -6.73 50.15 8.44
C GLU A 108 -7.20 51.44 9.14
N GLN A 109 -6.68 52.55 8.63
CA GLN A 109 -7.28 53.88 8.53
C GLN A 109 -8.30 54.33 9.61
N THR A 110 -7.96 55.45 10.24
CA THR A 110 -8.90 56.52 10.64
C THR A 110 -10.09 56.14 11.54
N LYS A 111 -9.94 56.41 12.84
CA LYS A 111 -11.09 56.86 13.64
C LYS A 111 -10.69 58.00 14.58
N ILE A 112 -10.90 59.23 14.12
CA ILE A 112 -10.78 60.43 14.95
C ILE A 112 -11.94 60.39 15.97
N PRO A 113 -11.68 60.40 17.29
CA PRO A 113 -12.77 60.48 18.26
C PRO A 113 -13.28 61.92 18.35
N SER A 114 -14.41 62.19 17.70
CA SER A 114 -15.26 63.32 18.09
C SER A 114 -15.66 63.13 19.56
N LYS A 115 -15.51 64.19 20.38
CA LYS A 115 -15.72 64.25 21.86
C LYS A 115 -14.50 63.84 22.72
N VAL A 116 -13.45 64.67 22.74
CA VAL A 116 -13.00 65.36 23.98
C VAL A 116 -12.37 66.70 23.57
N LEU A 117 -13.13 67.79 23.65
CA LEU A 117 -12.57 69.11 23.94
C LEU A 117 -13.34 69.63 25.16
N TYR A 118 -12.58 69.77 26.24
CA TYR A 118 -12.86 70.39 27.55
C TYR A 118 -14.27 70.89 27.85
N GLY A 119 -14.82 70.39 28.95
CA GLY A 119 -15.61 71.23 29.85
C GLY A 119 -14.69 72.05 30.76
N ASP A 120 -15.23 73.16 31.25
CA ASP A 120 -14.82 73.94 32.41
C ASP A 120 -13.40 74.54 32.44
N ASN A 121 -13.30 75.76 31.91
CA ASN A 121 -13.18 76.95 32.78
C ASN A 121 -13.64 78.23 32.06
#